data_AF-A0A485JEK7-F1
#
_entry.id   AF-A0A485JEK7-F1
#
_cell.length_a   1.000
_cell.length_b   1.000
_cell.length_c   1.000
_cell.angle_alpha   90.00
_cell.angle_beta   90.00
_cell.angle_gamma   90.00
#
_symmetry.space_group_name_H-M   'P 1'
#
loop_
_entity.id
_entity.type
_entity.pdbx_description
1 polymer ?
#
loop_
_entity_poly.entity_id
_entity_poly.type
_entity_poly.pdbx_seq_one_letter_code
_entity_poly.pdbx_strand_id
1 'polypeptide(L)' 'MLIRMGADLPLILILSGVIGGLIAFGMIGLFIGPVLLAVSWRLFAAWVEEVPPPTDQPEEILEELGEIEKSNK' A
#
# COMPACT_ATOMS: atom_id res chain seq x y z
N MET A 1 14.07 18.60 21.86
CA MET A 1 14.14 18.36 20.41
C MET A 1 15.52 17.78 20.08
N LEU A 2 15.63 16.45 20.05
CA LEU A 2 16.75 15.70 19.44
C LEU A 2 16.28 14.24 19.39
N ILE A 3 16.46 13.54 18.27
CA ILE A 3 16.13 12.11 18.08
C ILE A 3 14.66 11.76 17.75
N ARG A 4 13.98 12.56 16.91
CA ARG A 4 13.16 11.88 15.88
C ARG A 4 14.13 11.32 14.84
N MET A 5 14.79 10.23 15.19
CA MET A 5 15.60 9.49 14.22
C MET A 5 14.60 9.04 13.17
N GLY A 6 14.77 9.54 11.94
CA GLY A 6 14.13 9.00 10.76
C GLY A 6 14.55 7.55 10.62
N ALA A 7 13.91 6.66 11.38
CA ALA A 7 13.60 5.34 10.88
C ALA A 7 12.52 5.53 9.79
N ASP A 8 12.94 6.24 8.75
CA ASP A 8 12.26 6.36 7.50
C ASP A 8 11.98 4.92 7.09
N LEU A 9 10.70 4.63 6.90
CA LEU A 9 10.13 3.34 6.49
C LEU A 9 11.01 2.48 5.55
N PRO A 10 11.82 3.03 4.61
CA PRO A 10 12.65 2.23 3.70
C PRO A 10 13.67 1.29 4.36
N LEU A 11 14.39 1.71 5.40
CA LEU A 11 15.50 0.89 5.93
C LEU A 11 14.98 -0.35 6.67
N ILE A 12 13.95 -0.16 7.51
CA ILE A 12 13.34 -1.25 8.28
C ILE A 12 12.68 -2.26 7.32
N LEU A 13 11.99 -1.77 6.29
CA LEU A 13 11.40 -2.64 5.26
C LEU A 13 12.46 -3.48 4.55
N ILE A 14 13.55 -2.86 4.09
CA ILE A 14 14.63 -3.59 3.41
C ILE A 14 15.25 -4.63 4.33
N LEU A 15 15.59 -4.27 5.58
CA LEU A 15 16.14 -5.21 6.56
C LEU A 15 15.18 -6.37 6.85
N SER A 16 13.90 -6.09 7.01
CA SER A 16 12.87 -7.11 7.18
C SER A 16 12.79 -8.05 5.97
N GLY A 17 12.85 -7.50 4.75
CA GLY A 17 12.86 -8.27 3.51
C GLY A 17 14.08 -9.17 3.40
N VAL A 18 15.28 -8.66 3.70
CA VAL A 18 16.52 -9.44 3.70
C VAL A 18 16.47 -10.55 4.75
N ILE A 19 16.10 -10.24 6.00
CA ILE A 19 16.06 -11.23 7.10
C ILE A 19 15.03 -12.32 6.80
N GLY A 20 13.82 -11.94 6.35
CA GLY A 20 12.78 -12.89 5.96
C GLY A 20 13.21 -13.76 4.77
N GLY A 21 13.88 -13.16 3.78
CA GLY A 21 14.43 -13.88 2.63
C GLY A 21 15.49 -14.89 3.05
N LEU A 22 16.41 -14.51 3.96
CA LEU A 22 17.43 -15.41 4.49
C LEU A 22 16.83 -16.61 5.23
N ILE A 23 15.76 -16.40 6.01
CA ILE A 23 15.07 -17.48 6.73
C ILE A 23 14.33 -18.43 5.77
N ALA A 24 13.67 -17.89 4.75
CA ALA A 24 12.86 -18.69 3.82
C ALA A 24 13.69 -19.41 2.74
N PHE A 25 14.73 -18.76 2.21
CA PHE A 25 15.46 -19.21 1.01
C PHE A 25 16.99 -19.23 1.18
N GLY A 26 17.52 -19.01 2.39
CA GLY A 26 18.96 -18.96 2.64
C GLY A 26 19.64 -17.78 1.93
N MET A 27 20.89 -17.95 1.48
CA MET A 27 21.67 -16.85 0.87
C MET A 27 21.01 -16.22 -0.38
N ILE A 28 20.27 -17.01 -1.16
CA ILE A 28 19.54 -16.51 -2.35
C ILE A 28 18.46 -15.50 -1.93
N GLY A 29 17.91 -15.68 -0.74
CA GLY A 29 16.96 -14.79 -0.10
C GLY A 29 17.46 -13.37 0.12
N LEU A 30 18.78 -13.12 0.10
CA LEU A 30 19.35 -11.77 0.19
C LEU A 30 18.95 -10.90 -1.01
N PHE A 31 18.76 -11.52 -2.17
CA PHE A 31 18.30 -10.85 -3.39
C PHE A 31 16.79 -10.94 -3.54
N ILE A 32 16.21 -12.13 -3.30
CA ILE A 32 14.78 -12.38 -3.49
C ILE A 32 13.93 -11.63 -2.46
N GLY A 33 14.39 -11.55 -1.20
CA GLY A 33 13.64 -10.96 -0.09
C GLY A 33 13.24 -9.49 -0.32
N PRO A 34 14.21 -8.59 -0.57
CA PRO A 34 13.90 -7.19 -0.87
C PRO A 34 13.05 -6.99 -2.13
N VAL A 35 13.30 -7.79 -3.17
CA VAL A 35 12.55 -7.70 -4.43
C VAL A 35 11.08 -8.09 -4.22
N LEU A 36 10.82 -9.22 -3.56
CA LEU A 36 9.45 -9.64 -3.25
C LEU A 36 8.74 -8.62 -2.36
N LEU A 37 9.42 -8.11 -1.33
CA LEU A 37 8.85 -7.10 -0.44
C LEU A 37 8.43 -5.85 -1.22
N ALA A 38 9.27 -5.38 -2.16
CA ALA A 38 8.94 -4.22 -3.00
C ALA A 38 7.75 -4.49 -3.93
N VAL A 39 7.68 -5.66 -4.57
CA VAL A 39 6.54 -6.02 -5.44
C VAL A 39 5.26 -6.15 -4.62
N SER A 40 5.30 -6.84 -3.47
CA SER A 40 4.16 -6.96 -2.56
C SER A 40 3.71 -5.60 -2.04
N TRP A 41 4.63 -4.70 -1.68
CA TRP A 41 4.27 -3.34 -1.28
C TRP A 41 3.58 -2.58 -2.39
N ARG A 42 4.08 -2.68 -3.63
CA ARG A 42 3.44 -2.03 -4.79
C ARG A 42 2.05 -2.60 -5.07
N LEU A 43 1.89 -3.91 -4.98
CA LEU A 43 0.59 -4.56 -5.18
C LEU A 43 -0.40 -4.20 -4.07
N PHE A 44 0.07 -4.18 -2.83
CA PHE A 44 -0.73 -3.75 -1.68
C PHE A 44 -1.14 -2.27 -1.79
N ALA A 45 -0.21 -1.40 -2.17
CA ALA A 45 -0.49 0.02 -2.38
C ALA A 45 -1.53 0.22 -3.50
N ALA A 46 -1.37 -0.46 -4.63
CA ALA A 46 -2.35 -0.41 -5.73
C ALA A 46 -3.74 -0.90 -5.29
N TRP A 47 -3.80 -1.95 -4.46
CA TRP A 47 -5.04 -2.45 -3.90
C TRP A 47 -5.70 -1.46 -2.92
N VAL A 48 -4.92 -0.77 -2.10
CA VAL A 48 -5.43 0.26 -1.18
C VAL A 48 -5.87 1.52 -1.92
N GLU A 49 -5.15 1.92 -2.97
CA GLU A 49 -5.41 3.14 -3.76
C GLU A 49 -6.57 3.00 -4.76
N GLU A 50 -7.05 1.78 -5.03
CA GLU A 50 -8.23 1.53 -5.87
C GLU A 50 -9.53 2.07 -5.26
N VAL A 51 -9.53 2.44 -3.97
CA VAL A 51 -10.65 3.14 -3.35
C VAL A 51 -10.44 4.64 -3.57
N PRO A 52 -11.17 5.30 -4.48
CA PRO A 52 -11.09 6.75 -4.61
C PRO A 52 -11.36 7.36 -3.23
N PRO A 53 -10.54 8.33 -2.78
CA PRO A 53 -10.82 9.03 -1.54
C PRO A 53 -12.26 9.55 -1.61
N PRO A 54 -13.07 9.40 -0.55
CA PRO A 54 -14.37 10.02 -0.51
C PRO A 54 -14.16 11.50 -0.80
N THR A 55 -14.72 11.97 -1.92
CA THR A 55 -14.72 13.39 -2.24
C THR A 55 -15.32 14.10 -1.02
N ASP A 56 -14.72 15.20 -0.55
CA ASP A 56 -15.20 15.97 0.62
C ASP A 56 -16.61 16.57 0.44
N GLN A 57 -17.25 16.25 -0.68
CA GLN A 57 -18.61 16.63 -1.07
C GLN A 57 -19.50 15.36 -1.09
N PRO A 58 -19.87 14.81 0.07
CA PRO A 58 -20.78 13.66 0.15
C PRO A 58 -22.14 13.95 -0.52
N GLU A 59 -22.51 15.23 -0.65
CA GLU A 59 -23.72 15.70 -1.33
C GLU A 59 -23.71 15.41 -2.84
N GLU A 60 -22.55 15.53 -3.52
CA GLU A 60 -22.41 15.33 -4.98
C GLU A 60 -22.53 13.84 -5.34
N ILE A 61 -22.00 12.95 -4.48
CA ILE A 61 -22.11 11.49 -4.62
C ILE A 61 -23.57 11.03 -4.42
N LEU A 62 -24.29 11.63 -3.46
CA LEU A 62 -25.70 11.30 -3.21
C LEU A 62 -26.61 11.76 -4.37
N GLU A 63 -26.28 12.88 -5.02
CA GLU A 63 -26.96 13.35 -6.23
C GLU A 63 -26.70 12.43 -7.43
N GLU A 64 -25.44 12.05 -7.70
CA GLU A 64 -25.09 11.11 -8.77
C GLU A 64 -25.77 9.74 -8.59
N LEU A 65 -25.75 9.17 -7.38
CA LEU A 65 -26.40 7.90 -7.09
C LEU A 65 -27.93 7.97 -7.24
N GLY A 66 -28.54 9.10 -6.85
CA GLY A 66 -29.98 9.33 -7.02
C GLY A 66 -30.42 9.51 -8.47
N GLU A 67 -29.58 10.11 -9.32
CA GLU A 67 -29.78 10.19 -10.76
C GLU A 67 -29.68 8.82 -11.44
N ILE A 68 -28.68 8.01 -11.06
CA ILE A 68 -28.49 6.64 -11.58
C ILE A 68 -29.70 5.75 -11.22
N GLU A 69 -30.22 5.82 -10.00
CA GLU A 69 -31.39 5.05 -9.57
C GLU A 69 -32.67 5.44 -10.32
N LYS A 70 -32.86 6.74 -10.61
CA LYS A 70 -33.99 7.23 -11.41
C LYS A 70 -33.89 6.83 -12.88
N SER A 71 -32.70 6.79 -13.46
CA SER A 71 -32.52 6.40 -14.86
C SER A 71 -32.75 4.91 -15.12
N ASN A 72 -32.64 4.06 -14.09
CA ASN A 72 -32.80 2.61 -14.20
C ASN A 72 -34.21 2.12 -13.84
N LYS A 73 -35.14 3.06 -13.59
CA LYS A 73 -36.55 2.84 -13.29
C LYS A 73 -37.43 3.46 -14.38
#